data_AF-M5TRC9-F1
#
_entry.id   AF-M5TRC9-F1
#
_cell.length_a   1.000
_cell.length_b   1.000
_cell.length_c   1.000
_cell.angle_alpha   90.00
_cell.angle_beta   90.00
_cell.angle_gamma   90.00
#
_symmetry.space_group_name_H-M   'P 1'
#
loop_
_entity.id
_entity.type
_entity.pdbx_description
1 polymer ?
#
loop_
_entity_poly.entity_id
_entity_poly.type
_entity_poly.pdbx_seq_one_letter_code
_entity_poly.pdbx_strand_id
1 'polypeptide(L)'
;MVIQGDLSSVFIHRDDCVRKRSRSAVVESERPDRAAFIELRAVRVSKSFVNNRARCHEVAIATKQQRALPFICSNSIIPTQSMHHSLSPFYQHRRAFTLIELLVVIAIIGVLVGLLLPAVQAAREAARRMSCSNNLKQLALGIHNYESTYGRLPAGYLHKPGPSGPLFDANHMGVAWGTAILPQIEQRGLFEQFDFSRPVWDVANLDARETSLATFLCPSDTYSEGSYVVRDDSVTPIERYAAASYAANWGPSTATVNLDDTPLQSEGVFYRNSPTRFRDILDGLSNTLALGERTNGPLPMSNPSTGGHMNFETAWSAAVRDIDDLGDDHGHMVLFETQYRPNEIDGDDKGLSAPHVGLCQFALCDGSVRAISSQIDEELYNALGTRKGKEVIEEF
;
A
#
# COMPACT_ATOMS: atom_id res chain seq x y z
N MET A 1 -30.48 -45.66 -57.37
CA MET A 1 -31.80 -46.09 -56.87
C MET A 1 -31.84 -45.76 -55.39
N VAL A 2 -32.91 -45.09 -54.98
CA VAL A 2 -33.16 -44.32 -53.74
C VAL A 2 -33.01 -45.20 -52.47
N ILE A 3 -32.66 -44.67 -51.28
CA ILE A 3 -33.55 -44.31 -50.14
C ILE A 3 -32.62 -43.82 -48.98
N GLN A 4 -32.69 -42.58 -48.46
CA GLN A 4 -33.59 -41.96 -47.44
C GLN A 4 -33.19 -42.29 -45.97
N GLY A 5 -32.77 -41.28 -45.17
CA GLY A 5 -33.47 -40.75 -43.96
C GLY A 5 -33.04 -41.48 -42.66
N ASP A 6 -33.01 -40.95 -41.43
CA ASP A 6 -33.45 -39.71 -40.80
C ASP A 6 -32.85 -39.65 -39.36
N LEU A 7 -32.94 -38.47 -38.73
CA LEU A 7 -32.54 -38.05 -37.38
C LEU A 7 -33.27 -38.79 -36.23
N SER A 8 -32.69 -38.80 -35.02
CA SER A 8 -33.26 -38.10 -33.84
C SER A 8 -32.70 -38.55 -32.47
N SER A 9 -32.65 -37.55 -31.60
CA SER A 9 -32.26 -37.43 -30.20
C SER A 9 -33.03 -38.30 -29.20
N VAL A 10 -32.37 -38.68 -28.10
CA VAL A 10 -33.00 -39.29 -26.91
C VAL A 10 -32.65 -38.50 -25.65
N PHE A 11 -33.68 -37.92 -25.03
CA PHE A 11 -33.74 -37.49 -23.63
C PHE A 11 -34.14 -38.68 -22.75
N ILE A 12 -33.52 -38.88 -21.59
CA ILE A 12 -34.11 -39.66 -20.47
C ILE A 12 -33.84 -38.96 -19.14
N HIS A 13 -34.94 -38.62 -18.45
CA HIS A 13 -35.04 -38.39 -17.01
C HIS A 13 -35.38 -39.73 -16.34
N ARG A 14 -34.79 -40.06 -15.18
CA ARG A 14 -35.52 -40.47 -13.96
C ARG A 14 -34.62 -40.81 -12.76
N ASP A 15 -35.21 -40.53 -11.62
CA ASP A 15 -34.85 -40.72 -10.22
C ASP A 15 -34.41 -42.14 -9.81
N ASP A 16 -33.50 -42.21 -8.82
CA ASP A 16 -33.70 -42.93 -7.54
C ASP A 16 -32.37 -43.01 -6.78
N CYS A 17 -32.30 -42.49 -5.54
CA CYS A 17 -31.20 -42.84 -4.64
C CYS A 17 -31.66 -43.10 -3.21
N VAL A 18 -31.38 -44.33 -2.80
CA VAL A 18 -31.82 -45.02 -1.59
C VAL A 18 -30.83 -44.78 -0.45
N ARG A 19 -31.40 -44.57 0.75
CA ARG A 19 -30.76 -44.60 2.08
C ARG A 19 -29.71 -45.70 2.25
N LYS A 20 -28.54 -45.35 2.82
CA LYS A 20 -27.74 -46.24 3.66
C LYS A 20 -27.27 -45.55 4.95
N ARG A 21 -27.55 -46.23 6.07
CA ARG A 21 -27.15 -45.93 7.44
C ARG A 21 -25.68 -46.30 7.66
N SER A 22 -24.93 -45.54 8.44
CA SER A 22 -23.74 -46.01 9.15
C SER A 22 -23.89 -45.76 10.65
N ARG A 23 -23.38 -46.73 11.43
CA ARG A 23 -23.61 -46.94 12.86
C ARG A 23 -22.63 -46.12 13.70
N SER A 24 -23.15 -45.49 14.77
CA SER A 24 -22.36 -44.94 15.88
C SER A 24 -22.04 -46.02 16.90
N ALA A 25 -20.79 -46.07 17.36
CA ALA A 25 -20.36 -46.87 18.51
C ALA A 25 -20.26 -45.97 19.75
N VAL A 26 -20.83 -46.47 20.84
CA VAL A 26 -20.94 -45.87 22.17
C VAL A 26 -19.77 -46.37 23.03
N VAL A 27 -19.14 -45.48 23.80
CA VAL A 27 -18.39 -45.84 25.01
C VAL A 27 -18.77 -44.82 26.10
N GLU A 28 -19.35 -45.33 27.18
CA GLU A 28 -19.69 -44.60 28.41
C GLU A 28 -18.43 -44.38 29.28
N SER A 29 -18.35 -43.23 29.95
CA SER A 29 -17.71 -43.13 31.26
C SER A 29 -18.31 -41.99 32.09
N GLU A 30 -18.39 -42.23 33.39
CA GLU A 30 -19.29 -41.68 34.39
C GLU A 30 -19.03 -40.22 34.83
N ARG A 31 -20.07 -39.61 35.44
CA ARG A 31 -20.05 -38.29 36.13
C ARG A 31 -19.39 -38.39 37.53
N PRO A 32 -19.12 -37.26 38.23
CA PRO A 32 -20.18 -36.65 39.06
C PRO A 32 -20.28 -35.11 39.05
N ASP A 33 -21.49 -34.69 39.43
CA ASP A 33 -22.07 -33.38 39.74
C ASP A 33 -21.19 -32.25 40.30
N ARG A 34 -21.47 -31.00 39.89
CA ARG A 34 -22.33 -30.06 40.67
C ARG A 34 -22.71 -28.80 39.88
N ALA A 35 -23.95 -28.38 40.12
CA ALA A 35 -24.72 -27.38 39.39
C ALA A 35 -24.47 -25.93 39.84
N ALA A 36 -24.63 -25.00 38.91
CA ALA A 36 -25.14 -23.65 39.16
C ALA A 36 -25.91 -23.16 37.92
N PHE A 37 -27.24 -23.18 38.02
CA PHE A 37 -28.16 -22.47 37.14
C PHE A 37 -28.26 -21.01 37.60
N ILE A 38 -28.42 -20.05 36.66
CA ILE A 38 -29.56 -19.11 36.61
C ILE A 38 -29.46 -18.16 35.38
N GLU A 39 -30.56 -18.22 34.61
CA GLU A 39 -31.18 -17.25 33.68
C GLU A 39 -30.43 -16.64 32.48
N LEU A 40 -30.77 -17.19 31.29
CA LEU A 40 -30.83 -16.48 30.01
C LEU A 40 -32.27 -15.99 29.77
N ARG A 41 -32.48 -14.68 29.66
CA ARG A 41 -33.75 -14.11 29.16
C ARG A 41 -33.69 -13.96 27.64
N ALA A 42 -34.58 -14.67 26.96
CA ALA A 42 -34.91 -14.46 25.56
C ALA A 42 -35.75 -13.18 25.41
N VAL A 43 -35.37 -12.31 24.47
CA VAL A 43 -36.21 -11.18 24.03
C VAL A 43 -36.64 -11.43 22.58
N ARG A 44 -37.95 -11.58 22.40
CA ARG A 44 -38.66 -11.58 21.11
C ARG A 44 -38.38 -10.27 20.36
N VAL A 45 -38.04 -10.36 19.09
CA VAL A 45 -38.13 -9.23 18.15
C VAL A 45 -39.34 -9.44 17.25
N SER A 46 -40.35 -8.58 17.40
CA SER A 46 -41.48 -8.47 16.49
C SER A 46 -41.13 -7.58 15.31
N LYS A 47 -41.52 -7.99 14.10
CA LYS A 47 -41.53 -7.14 12.90
C LYS A 47 -42.52 -5.99 13.06
N SER A 48 -42.08 -4.77 12.81
CA SER A 48 -42.96 -3.69 12.33
C SER A 48 -42.17 -2.74 11.42
N PHE A 49 -42.61 -2.69 10.17
CA PHE A 49 -42.37 -1.61 9.21
C PHE A 49 -42.70 -0.25 9.86
N VAL A 50 -41.89 0.79 9.64
CA VAL A 50 -42.29 2.16 9.23
C VAL A 50 -41.04 3.03 8.98
N ASN A 51 -41.04 3.66 7.80
CA ASN A 51 -40.29 4.80 7.26
C ASN A 51 -39.21 5.54 8.08
N ASN A 52 -37.99 5.52 7.51
CA ASN A 52 -37.21 6.67 7.02
C ASN A 52 -37.36 8.04 7.73
N ARG A 53 -36.34 8.41 8.51
CA ARG A 53 -35.65 9.71 8.41
C ARG A 53 -34.37 9.72 9.25
N ALA A 54 -33.29 10.08 8.59
CA ALA A 54 -31.93 10.23 9.11
C ALA A 54 -31.85 11.19 10.30
N ARG A 55 -31.01 10.85 11.28
CA ARG A 55 -30.28 11.81 12.12
C ARG A 55 -29.05 11.14 12.73
N CYS A 56 -27.89 11.73 12.44
CA CYS A 56 -26.59 11.40 12.99
C CYS A 56 -26.60 11.54 14.53
N HIS A 57 -25.95 10.62 15.22
CA HIS A 57 -25.43 10.81 16.58
C HIS A 57 -23.95 10.46 16.58
N GLU A 58 -23.11 11.48 16.71
CA GLU A 58 -21.75 11.36 17.20
C GLU A 58 -21.79 10.96 18.68
N VAL A 59 -20.98 9.96 19.00
CA VAL A 59 -20.65 9.53 20.36
C VAL A 59 -19.49 10.40 20.85
N ALA A 60 -19.73 11.18 21.91
CA ALA A 60 -18.69 11.94 22.59
C ALA A 60 -17.99 11.08 23.66
N ILE A 61 -16.69 10.90 23.52
CA ILE A 61 -15.80 10.41 24.59
C ILE A 61 -15.23 11.64 25.32
N ALA A 62 -15.42 11.67 26.63
CA ALA A 62 -14.98 12.74 27.50
C ALA A 62 -13.49 12.66 27.83
N THR A 63 -12.76 13.77 27.70
CA THR A 63 -11.57 14.05 28.50
C THR A 63 -11.59 15.49 29.03
N LYS A 64 -11.45 15.59 30.35
CA LYS A 64 -11.04 16.72 31.21
C LYS A 64 -9.90 17.50 30.52
N GLN A 65 -9.73 18.84 30.57
CA GLN A 65 -9.89 19.80 31.65
C GLN A 65 -9.36 21.15 31.12
N GLN A 66 -10.08 22.28 31.22
CA GLN A 66 -9.48 23.62 31.49
C GLN A 66 -10.53 24.74 31.63
N ARG A 67 -10.60 25.25 32.87
CA ARG A 67 -10.87 26.63 33.33
C ARG A 67 -11.98 27.44 32.64
N ALA A 68 -13.13 27.52 33.33
CA ALA A 68 -14.14 28.56 33.15
C ALA A 68 -13.89 29.72 34.14
N LEU A 69 -13.94 30.96 33.63
CA LEU A 69 -14.23 32.16 34.42
C LEU A 69 -15.62 32.68 34.02
N PRO A 70 -16.48 33.10 34.97
CA PRO A 70 -17.85 33.46 34.66
C PRO A 70 -17.94 34.93 34.24
N PHE A 71 -18.56 35.20 33.10
CA PHE A 71 -19.02 36.55 32.75
C PHE A 71 -20.49 36.70 33.16
N ILE A 72 -20.70 37.57 34.15
CA ILE A 72 -22.00 38.00 34.67
C ILE A 72 -22.49 39.14 33.77
N CYS A 73 -23.64 38.95 33.11
CA CYS A 73 -24.38 40.03 32.46
C CYS A 73 -25.20 40.77 33.52
N SER A 74 -24.77 41.97 33.91
CA SER A 74 -25.60 42.94 34.63
C SER A 74 -26.01 44.07 33.67
N ASN A 75 -27.31 44.15 33.41
CA ASN A 75 -27.94 45.32 32.77
C ASN A 75 -27.78 46.54 33.70
N SER A 76 -27.19 47.61 33.19
CA SER A 76 -27.27 48.94 33.80
C SER A 76 -27.35 49.98 32.70
N ILE A 77 -28.49 50.67 32.68
CA ILE A 77 -28.84 51.79 31.80
C ILE A 77 -28.11 53.02 32.34
N ILE A 78 -27.27 53.67 31.52
CA ILE A 78 -26.70 55.01 31.80
C ILE A 78 -26.82 55.84 30.50
N PRO A 79 -27.27 57.10 30.57
CA PRO A 79 -27.62 57.91 29.40
C PRO A 79 -26.38 58.41 28.65
N THR A 80 -26.46 58.38 27.32
CA THR A 80 -25.44 58.93 26.42
C THR A 80 -25.53 60.46 26.39
N GLN A 81 -24.58 61.15 27.02
CA GLN A 81 -24.26 62.54 26.67
C GLN A 81 -23.26 62.55 25.52
N SER A 82 -23.65 63.20 24.43
CA SER A 82 -22.84 63.48 23.25
C SER A 82 -21.75 64.51 23.59
N MET A 83 -20.48 64.10 23.54
CA MET A 83 -19.34 65.01 23.38
C MET A 83 -18.81 64.87 21.96
N HIS A 84 -19.10 65.88 21.13
CA HIS A 84 -18.51 66.05 19.82
C HIS A 84 -17.04 66.49 19.94
N HIS A 85 -16.11 65.53 19.89
CA HIS A 85 -14.73 65.85 19.53
C HIS A 85 -14.66 66.09 18.01
N SER A 86 -14.42 67.34 17.64
CA SER A 86 -14.10 67.78 16.28
C SER A 86 -12.77 67.18 15.84
N LEU A 87 -12.81 66.07 15.11
CA LEU A 87 -11.69 65.59 14.31
C LEU A 87 -11.70 66.40 13.00
N SER A 88 -10.71 67.27 12.85
CA SER A 88 -10.42 67.92 11.57
C SER A 88 -10.08 66.84 10.53
N PRO A 89 -10.82 66.76 9.40
CA PRO A 89 -10.48 65.85 8.34
C PRO A 89 -9.20 66.35 7.68
N PHE A 90 -8.10 65.63 7.84
CA PHE A 90 -7.01 65.72 6.88
C PHE A 90 -7.59 65.30 5.53
N TYR A 91 -7.88 66.27 4.67
CA TYR A 91 -8.19 66.04 3.27
C TYR A 91 -6.95 65.42 2.62
N GLN A 92 -6.82 64.10 2.74
CA GLN A 92 -5.92 63.35 1.90
C GLN A 92 -6.46 63.48 0.48
N HIS A 93 -5.77 64.25 -0.35
CA HIS A 93 -5.99 64.28 -1.79
C HIS A 93 -5.91 62.85 -2.30
N ARG A 94 -7.06 62.22 -2.53
CA ARG A 94 -7.15 60.95 -3.23
C ARG A 94 -6.70 61.22 -4.65
N ARG A 95 -5.45 60.87 -4.97
CA ARG A 95 -4.98 60.84 -6.35
C ARG A 95 -5.88 59.86 -7.10
N ALA A 96 -6.63 60.37 -8.07
CA ALA A 96 -7.43 59.52 -8.94
C ALA A 96 -6.46 58.71 -9.81
N PHE A 97 -6.55 57.39 -9.74
CA PHE A 97 -5.76 56.48 -10.56
C PHE A 97 -6.34 56.45 -11.97
N THR A 98 -5.51 56.60 -12.99
CA THR A 98 -5.98 56.50 -14.37
C THR A 98 -6.21 55.03 -14.74
N LEU A 99 -7.15 54.77 -15.64
CA LEU A 99 -7.43 53.42 -16.14
C LEU A 99 -6.18 52.77 -16.76
N ILE A 100 -5.32 53.57 -17.38
CA ILE A 100 -4.07 53.13 -18.00
C ILE A 100 -3.07 52.66 -16.93
N GLU A 101 -2.89 53.41 -15.85
CA GLU A 101 -1.98 53.02 -14.77
C GLU A 101 -2.41 51.69 -14.14
N LEU A 102 -3.73 51.48 -13.93
CA LEU A 102 -4.24 50.21 -13.42
C LEU A 102 -3.97 49.07 -14.39
N LEU A 103 -4.21 49.30 -15.68
CA LEU A 103 -4.00 48.30 -16.73
C LEU A 103 -2.54 47.87 -16.87
N VAL A 104 -1.60 48.82 -16.78
CA VAL A 104 -0.16 48.51 -16.82
C VAL A 104 0.26 47.68 -15.61
N VAL A 105 -0.23 48.02 -14.41
CA VAL A 105 0.12 47.28 -13.19
C VAL A 105 -0.38 45.85 -13.26
N ILE A 106 -1.64 45.62 -13.65
CA ILE A 106 -2.16 44.26 -13.80
C ILE A 106 -1.45 43.50 -14.92
N ALA A 107 -1.02 44.18 -16.00
CA ALA A 107 -0.25 43.55 -17.07
C ALA A 107 1.14 43.09 -16.58
N ILE A 108 1.84 43.91 -15.79
CA ILE A 108 3.12 43.55 -15.20
C ILE A 108 2.96 42.38 -14.21
N ILE A 109 1.99 42.45 -13.30
CA ILE A 109 1.69 41.36 -12.36
C ILE A 109 1.34 40.08 -13.12
N GLY A 110 0.52 40.19 -14.17
CA GLY A 110 0.15 39.06 -15.03
C GLY A 110 1.35 38.39 -15.68
N VAL A 111 2.29 39.16 -16.23
CA VAL A 111 3.54 38.63 -16.81
C VAL A 111 4.41 37.98 -15.73
N LEU A 112 4.59 38.64 -14.57
CA LEU A 112 5.39 38.09 -13.48
C LEU A 112 4.81 36.77 -12.95
N VAL A 113 3.51 36.72 -12.68
CA VAL A 113 2.84 35.49 -12.22
C VAL A 113 2.89 34.40 -13.30
N GLY A 114 2.69 34.77 -14.57
CA GLY A 114 2.76 33.85 -15.69
C GLY A 114 4.13 33.17 -15.85
N LEU A 115 5.23 33.89 -15.54
CA LEU A 115 6.58 33.34 -15.58
C LEU A 115 6.96 32.60 -14.28
N LEU A 116 6.44 33.03 -13.13
CA LEU A 116 6.80 32.45 -11.82
C LEU A 116 6.04 31.16 -11.51
N LEU A 117 4.79 31.02 -11.93
CA LEU A 117 3.97 29.85 -11.56
C LEU A 117 4.57 28.52 -12.08
N PRO A 118 4.97 28.38 -13.36
CA PRO A 118 5.61 27.15 -13.84
C PRO A 118 6.92 26.85 -13.10
N ALA A 119 7.71 27.88 -12.81
CA ALA A 119 8.98 27.75 -12.11
C ALA A 119 8.79 27.24 -10.67
N VAL A 120 7.81 27.78 -9.93
CA VAL A 120 7.50 27.34 -8.56
C VAL A 120 7.05 25.88 -8.54
N GLN A 121 6.23 25.44 -9.50
CA GLN A 121 5.79 24.04 -9.55
C GLN A 121 6.94 23.09 -9.90
N ALA A 122 7.79 23.46 -10.87
CA ALA A 122 8.97 22.68 -11.20
C ALA A 122 9.93 22.55 -10.00
N ALA A 123 10.13 23.64 -9.25
CA ALA A 123 10.95 23.61 -8.04
C ALA A 123 10.35 22.73 -6.94
N ARG A 124 9.03 22.78 -6.73
CA ARG A 124 8.34 21.89 -5.78
C ARG A 124 8.47 20.43 -6.14
N GLU A 125 8.33 20.09 -7.41
CA GLU A 125 8.48 18.71 -7.86
C GLU A 125 9.92 18.23 -7.75
N ALA A 126 10.91 19.07 -8.06
CA ALA A 126 12.31 18.74 -7.81
C ALA A 126 12.58 18.47 -6.31
N ALA A 127 11.98 19.25 -5.41
CA ALA A 127 12.10 19.02 -3.97
C ALA A 127 11.47 17.69 -3.54
N ARG A 128 10.28 17.35 -4.05
CA ARG A 128 9.64 16.05 -3.76
C ARG A 128 10.46 14.87 -4.29
N ARG A 129 11.02 14.97 -5.50
CA ARG A 129 11.96 13.96 -6.04
C ARG A 129 13.19 13.77 -5.16
N MET A 130 13.76 14.86 -4.65
CA MET A 130 14.88 14.76 -3.69
C MET A 130 14.45 14.05 -2.40
N SER A 131 13.23 14.28 -1.90
CA SER A 131 12.70 13.53 -0.77
C SER A 131 12.55 12.04 -1.07
N CYS A 132 12.01 11.66 -2.23
CA CYS A 132 11.86 10.23 -2.58
C CYS A 132 13.22 9.54 -2.78
N SER A 133 14.20 10.23 -3.38
CA SER A 133 15.59 9.74 -3.46
C SER A 133 16.23 9.58 -2.07
N ASN A 134 15.99 10.51 -1.15
CA ASN A 134 16.46 10.39 0.23
C ASN A 134 15.79 9.23 0.97
N ASN A 135 14.50 8.99 0.78
CA ASN A 135 13.79 7.84 1.34
C ASN A 135 14.41 6.52 0.87
N LEU A 136 14.61 6.36 -0.44
CA LEU A 136 15.32 5.21 -1.01
C LEU A 136 16.73 5.04 -0.41
N LYS A 137 17.46 6.15 -0.23
CA LYS A 137 18.77 6.11 0.42
C LYS A 137 18.68 5.61 1.87
N GLN A 138 17.69 6.07 2.65
CA GLN A 138 17.47 5.60 4.03
C GLN A 138 17.12 4.12 4.06
N LEU A 139 16.23 3.65 3.18
CA LEU A 139 15.84 2.24 3.09
C LEU A 139 17.02 1.36 2.69
N ALA A 140 17.81 1.78 1.70
CA ALA A 140 19.00 1.06 1.27
C ALA A 140 20.07 1.00 2.38
N LEU A 141 20.28 2.08 3.12
CA LEU A 141 21.16 2.07 4.31
C LEU A 141 20.62 1.13 5.41
N GLY A 142 19.30 1.09 5.60
CA GLY A 142 18.64 0.13 6.49
C GLY A 142 18.96 -1.32 6.11
N ILE A 143 18.88 -1.64 4.82
CA ILE A 143 19.24 -2.95 4.26
C ILE A 143 20.73 -3.27 4.50
N HIS A 144 21.63 -2.31 4.28
CA HIS A 144 23.07 -2.49 4.53
C HIS A 144 23.37 -2.74 6.02
N ASN A 145 22.71 -2.00 6.91
CA ASN A 145 22.84 -2.21 8.36
C ASN A 145 22.29 -3.58 8.78
N TYR A 146 21.22 -4.04 8.14
CA TYR A 146 20.68 -5.37 8.36
C TYR A 146 21.71 -6.42 7.93
N GLU A 147 22.29 -6.26 6.74
CA GLU A 147 23.33 -7.17 6.23
C GLU A 147 24.55 -7.23 7.15
N SER A 148 25.04 -6.08 7.62
CA SER A 148 26.15 -6.00 8.58
C SER A 148 25.85 -6.75 9.89
N THR A 149 24.58 -6.74 10.32
CA THR A 149 24.15 -7.41 11.57
C THR A 149 23.95 -8.92 11.39
N TYR A 150 23.38 -9.35 10.26
CA TYR A 150 22.90 -10.74 10.06
C TYR A 150 23.73 -11.54 9.02
N GLY A 151 24.69 -10.92 8.35
CA GLY A 151 25.56 -11.52 7.33
C GLY A 151 24.84 -11.92 6.04
N ARG A 152 23.65 -11.36 5.80
CA ARG A 152 22.81 -11.54 4.61
C ARG A 152 21.80 -10.41 4.48
N LEU A 153 21.35 -10.16 3.26
CA LEU A 153 20.24 -9.24 2.98
C LEU A 153 18.94 -9.79 3.59
N PRO A 154 17.97 -8.91 3.91
CA PRO A 154 16.64 -9.36 4.30
C PRO A 154 16.02 -10.16 3.14
N ALA A 155 15.24 -11.19 3.48
CA ALA A 155 14.45 -11.87 2.46
C ALA A 155 13.40 -10.90 1.90
N GLY A 156 13.07 -11.02 0.61
CA GLY A 156 11.99 -10.24 -0.01
C GLY A 156 10.69 -10.33 0.79
N TYR A 157 10.30 -11.56 1.10
CA TYR A 157 9.35 -11.87 2.15
C TYR A 157 9.59 -13.28 2.67
N LEU A 158 9.08 -13.54 3.87
CA LEU A 158 9.18 -14.80 4.54
C LEU A 158 7.93 -15.65 4.29
N HIS A 159 8.13 -16.88 3.83
CA HIS A 159 7.07 -17.87 3.62
C HIS A 159 7.16 -19.03 4.60
N LYS A 160 6.03 -19.37 5.21
CA LYS A 160 5.88 -20.56 6.05
C LYS A 160 4.51 -21.20 5.78
N PRO A 161 4.44 -22.50 5.45
CA PRO A 161 3.16 -23.18 5.31
C PRO A 161 2.34 -23.14 6.60
N GLY A 162 1.03 -23.20 6.45
CA GLY A 162 0.09 -23.28 7.56
C GLY A 162 0.13 -24.61 8.30
N PRO A 163 -0.57 -24.69 9.46
CA PRO A 163 -0.88 -25.98 10.04
C PRO A 163 -1.71 -26.82 9.06
N SER A 164 -1.69 -28.14 9.21
CA SER A 164 -2.52 -29.05 8.41
C SER A 164 -3.99 -28.61 8.46
N GLY A 165 -4.61 -28.43 7.29
CA GLY A 165 -5.99 -27.95 7.19
C GLY A 165 -6.22 -27.10 5.94
N PRO A 166 -7.37 -26.40 5.87
CA PRO A 166 -7.75 -25.62 4.68
C PRO A 166 -6.80 -24.48 4.34
N LEU A 167 -6.01 -23.98 5.29
CA LEU A 167 -5.05 -22.90 5.10
C LEU A 167 -3.60 -23.40 4.96
N PHE A 168 -3.38 -24.70 4.75
CA PHE A 168 -2.03 -25.27 4.71
C PHE A 168 -1.14 -24.58 3.66
N ASP A 169 -1.69 -24.30 2.48
CA ASP A 169 -0.94 -23.71 1.37
C ASP A 169 -0.68 -22.20 1.55
N ALA A 170 -1.41 -21.54 2.47
CA ALA A 170 -1.26 -20.11 2.72
C ALA A 170 0.06 -19.75 3.43
N ASN A 171 0.60 -18.59 3.07
CA ASN A 171 1.81 -18.02 3.68
C ASN A 171 1.64 -17.56 5.14
N HIS A 172 1.73 -18.44 6.12
CA HIS A 172 1.53 -18.14 7.55
C HIS A 172 2.64 -17.29 8.21
N MET A 173 3.56 -16.70 7.44
CA MET A 173 4.55 -15.77 7.97
C MET A 173 4.37 -14.39 7.33
N GLY A 174 4.51 -14.27 6.03
CA GLY A 174 4.23 -13.06 5.24
C GLY A 174 5.10 -11.83 5.50
N VAL A 175 5.93 -11.82 6.54
CA VAL A 175 6.81 -10.69 6.90
C VAL A 175 7.74 -10.33 5.73
N ALA A 176 7.66 -9.08 5.27
CA ALA A 176 8.46 -8.58 4.16
C ALA A 176 9.78 -7.91 4.58
N TRP A 177 10.62 -7.62 3.59
CA TRP A 177 11.88 -6.90 3.76
C TRP A 177 11.73 -5.58 4.52
N GLY A 178 10.63 -4.84 4.29
CA GLY A 178 10.38 -3.55 4.95
C GLY A 178 10.20 -3.69 6.47
N THR A 179 9.49 -4.73 6.92
CA THR A 179 9.39 -5.06 8.35
C THR A 179 10.73 -5.48 8.93
N ALA A 180 11.52 -6.27 8.18
CA ALA A 180 12.81 -6.78 8.65
C ALA A 180 13.83 -5.66 8.96
N ILE A 181 13.77 -4.54 8.23
CA ILE A 181 14.72 -3.43 8.38
C ILE A 181 14.26 -2.34 9.36
N LEU A 182 13.06 -2.43 9.94
CA LEU A 182 12.54 -1.41 10.88
C LEU A 182 13.53 -1.03 12.00
N PRO A 183 14.22 -1.99 12.67
CA PRO A 183 15.21 -1.65 13.69
C PRO A 183 16.38 -0.82 13.15
N GLN A 184 16.73 -0.98 11.87
CA GLN A 184 17.84 -0.29 11.22
C GLN A 184 17.47 1.10 10.68
N ILE A 185 16.19 1.46 10.70
CA ILE A 185 15.68 2.78 10.30
C ILE A 185 14.98 3.50 11.45
N GLU A 186 15.44 3.26 12.68
CA GLU A 186 14.94 3.89 13.92
C GLU A 186 13.45 3.62 14.21
N GLN A 187 12.88 2.53 13.68
CA GLN A 187 11.50 2.09 13.93
C GLN A 187 11.43 0.85 14.83
N ARG A 188 12.38 0.70 15.76
CA ARG A 188 12.43 -0.46 16.68
C ARG A 188 11.15 -0.62 17.52
N GLY A 189 10.55 0.48 17.97
CA GLY A 189 9.29 0.43 18.73
C GLY A 189 8.09 -0.10 17.93
N LEU A 190 8.09 0.05 16.60
CA LEU A 190 7.09 -0.57 15.73
C LEU A 190 7.43 -2.04 15.46
N PHE A 191 8.71 -2.36 15.26
CA PHE A 191 9.16 -3.74 15.09
C PHE A 191 8.76 -4.64 16.28
N GLU A 192 8.91 -4.13 17.51
CA GLU A 192 8.57 -4.84 18.74
C GLU A 192 7.05 -5.06 18.91
N GLN A 193 6.20 -4.39 18.12
CA GLN A 193 4.74 -4.61 18.13
C GLN A 193 4.31 -5.81 17.28
N PHE A 194 5.15 -6.28 16.35
CA PHE A 194 4.84 -7.46 15.55
C PHE A 194 5.02 -8.74 16.37
N ASP A 195 3.97 -9.56 16.43
CA ASP A 195 4.02 -10.94 16.90
C ASP A 195 4.39 -11.89 15.75
N PHE A 196 5.68 -12.17 15.62
CA PHE A 196 6.24 -13.09 14.62
C PHE A 196 5.90 -14.57 14.85
N SER A 197 5.23 -14.92 15.96
CA SER A 197 4.75 -16.28 16.18
C SER A 197 3.43 -16.57 15.46
N ARG A 198 2.77 -15.51 14.96
CA ARG A 198 1.50 -15.55 14.25
C ARG A 198 1.66 -15.07 12.81
N PRO A 199 0.73 -15.42 11.91
CA PRO A 199 0.67 -14.80 10.59
C PRO A 199 0.52 -13.29 10.68
N VAL A 200 1.08 -12.55 9.72
CA VAL A 200 0.96 -11.07 9.73
C VAL A 200 -0.50 -10.62 9.53
N TRP A 201 -1.35 -11.42 8.89
CA TRP A 201 -2.78 -11.12 8.79
C TRP A 201 -3.56 -11.33 10.10
N ASP A 202 -2.98 -11.94 11.14
CA ASP A 202 -3.65 -12.08 12.44
C ASP A 202 -3.95 -10.71 13.05
N VAL A 203 -5.09 -10.61 13.75
CA VAL A 203 -5.53 -9.36 14.40
C VAL A 203 -4.53 -8.85 15.43
N ALA A 204 -3.67 -9.70 15.99
CA ALA A 204 -2.58 -9.29 16.88
C ALA A 204 -1.58 -8.35 16.21
N ASN A 205 -1.43 -8.42 14.88
CA ASN A 205 -0.50 -7.62 14.10
C ASN A 205 -1.17 -6.40 13.43
N LEU A 206 -2.46 -6.14 13.69
CA LEU A 206 -3.25 -5.12 13.01
C LEU A 206 -2.67 -3.71 13.17
N ASP A 207 -2.43 -3.27 14.42
CA ASP A 207 -1.95 -1.91 14.68
C ASP A 207 -0.58 -1.67 14.03
N ALA A 208 0.29 -2.68 14.07
CA ALA A 208 1.63 -2.59 13.52
C ALA A 208 1.64 -2.55 11.99
N ARG A 209 0.90 -3.44 11.31
CA ARG A 209 0.88 -3.53 9.85
C ARG A 209 0.11 -2.39 9.16
N GLU A 210 -0.83 -1.76 9.87
CA GLU A 210 -1.60 -0.60 9.41
C GLU A 210 -0.91 0.74 9.71
N THR A 211 0.24 0.73 10.40
CA THR A 211 1.00 1.96 10.65
C THR A 211 1.63 2.47 9.36
N SER A 212 1.27 3.71 8.99
CA SER A 212 1.86 4.41 7.85
C SER A 212 3.18 5.08 8.26
N LEU A 213 4.22 4.89 7.45
CA LEU A 213 5.56 5.39 7.71
C LEU A 213 6.02 6.29 6.56
N ALA A 214 6.35 7.54 6.87
CA ALA A 214 6.78 8.53 5.86
C ALA A 214 8.01 8.08 5.05
N THR A 215 8.92 7.30 5.64
CA THR A 215 10.10 6.74 4.95
C THR A 215 9.73 5.78 3.82
N PHE A 216 8.56 5.13 3.91
CA PHE A 216 8.05 4.22 2.88
C PHE A 216 7.11 4.91 1.89
N LEU A 217 6.89 6.23 1.99
CA LEU A 217 5.99 6.98 1.13
C LEU A 217 6.75 8.01 0.29
N CYS A 218 6.44 8.10 -1.00
CA CYS A 218 6.93 9.18 -1.84
C CYS A 218 5.99 10.38 -1.75
N PRO A 219 6.44 11.60 -1.40
CA PRO A 219 5.56 12.77 -1.29
C PRO A 219 4.87 13.23 -2.59
N SER A 220 5.29 12.69 -3.74
CA SER A 220 4.61 12.91 -5.03
C SER A 220 3.54 11.85 -5.31
N ASP A 221 3.49 10.77 -4.54
CA ASP A 221 2.49 9.70 -4.67
C ASP A 221 1.21 10.11 -3.94
N THR A 222 0.18 10.45 -4.71
CA THR A 222 -1.11 10.89 -4.17
C THR A 222 -2.05 9.74 -3.81
N TYR A 223 -1.67 8.49 -4.09
CA TYR A 223 -2.51 7.32 -3.86
C TYR A 223 -2.15 6.59 -2.57
N SER A 224 -0.86 6.53 -2.19
CA SER A 224 -0.42 5.70 -1.07
C SER A 224 -0.64 6.34 0.32
N GLU A 225 -0.50 7.66 0.45
CA GLU A 225 -0.61 8.30 1.77
C GLU A 225 -2.03 8.14 2.35
N GLY A 226 -2.14 7.52 3.53
CA GLY A 226 -3.41 7.28 4.22
C GLY A 226 -4.28 6.18 3.60
N SER A 227 -3.78 5.48 2.58
CA SER A 227 -4.46 4.37 1.92
C SER A 227 -3.99 3.02 2.46
N TYR A 228 -4.78 1.99 2.15
CA TYR A 228 -4.48 0.62 2.54
C TYR A 228 -4.65 -0.33 1.35
N VAL A 229 -3.78 -1.33 1.29
CA VAL A 229 -3.97 -2.50 0.43
C VAL A 229 -4.89 -3.45 1.18
N VAL A 230 -6.08 -3.71 0.63
CA VAL A 230 -7.09 -4.60 1.23
C VAL A 230 -6.91 -6.00 0.67
N ARG A 231 -6.86 -7.01 1.54
CA ARG A 231 -6.74 -8.42 1.13
C ARG A 231 -7.99 -9.24 1.40
N ASP A 232 -8.71 -8.94 2.47
CA ASP A 232 -9.96 -9.63 2.81
C ASP A 232 -10.93 -8.65 3.48
N ASP A 233 -11.98 -8.25 2.76
CA ASP A 233 -13.05 -7.39 3.26
C ASP A 233 -14.26 -8.18 3.81
N SER A 234 -14.20 -9.51 3.77
CA SER A 234 -15.22 -10.40 4.31
C SER A 234 -15.09 -10.63 5.83
N VAL A 235 -13.94 -10.27 6.40
CA VAL A 235 -13.61 -10.42 7.83
C VAL A 235 -13.81 -9.12 8.62
N THR A 236 -13.91 -9.24 9.94
CA THR A 236 -14.01 -8.08 10.85
C THR A 236 -13.00 -8.22 12.00
N PRO A 237 -12.05 -7.27 12.15
CA PRO A 237 -11.77 -6.13 11.27
C PRO A 237 -11.28 -6.56 9.87
N ILE A 238 -11.44 -5.68 8.88
CA ILE A 238 -11.00 -5.90 7.48
C ILE A 238 -9.49 -6.19 7.47
N GLU A 239 -9.06 -7.19 6.69
CA GLU A 239 -7.65 -7.47 6.48
C GLU A 239 -7.06 -6.47 5.48
N ARG A 240 -6.20 -5.59 5.97
CA ARG A 240 -5.54 -4.56 5.16
C ARG A 240 -4.17 -4.18 5.71
N TYR A 241 -3.37 -3.53 4.87
CA TYR A 241 -1.96 -3.20 5.10
C TYR A 241 -1.69 -1.75 4.71
N ALA A 242 -0.86 -1.04 5.46
CA ALA A 242 -0.49 0.33 5.11
C ALA A 242 0.21 0.35 3.74
N ALA A 243 -0.31 1.17 2.84
CA ALA A 243 0.26 1.34 1.52
C ALA A 243 1.68 1.94 1.60
N ALA A 244 2.50 1.63 0.60
CA ALA A 244 3.87 2.10 0.46
C ALA A 244 4.17 2.48 -0.99
N SER A 245 5.26 3.23 -1.19
CA SER A 245 5.66 3.74 -2.50
C SER A 245 6.95 3.09 -3.05
N TYR A 246 7.42 1.99 -2.44
CA TYR A 246 8.69 1.35 -2.80
C TYR A 246 8.58 -0.18 -2.75
N ALA A 247 9.18 -0.85 -3.73
CA ALA A 247 9.23 -2.32 -3.83
C ALA A 247 10.68 -2.80 -4.04
N ALA A 248 10.95 -4.06 -3.74
CA ALA A 248 12.27 -4.66 -3.86
C ALA A 248 12.41 -5.56 -5.11
N ASN A 249 13.62 -5.63 -5.64
CA ASN A 249 13.91 -6.26 -6.93
C ASN A 249 13.86 -7.80 -6.88
N TRP A 250 12.84 -8.41 -7.50
CA TRP A 250 12.77 -9.86 -7.76
C TRP A 250 13.49 -10.28 -9.04
N GLY A 251 13.69 -9.35 -9.97
CA GLY A 251 14.46 -9.51 -11.20
C GLY A 251 13.60 -9.73 -12.44
N PRO A 252 14.22 -10.20 -13.54
CA PRO A 252 13.50 -10.46 -14.79
C PRO A 252 12.52 -11.61 -14.66
N SER A 253 11.44 -11.54 -15.43
CA SER A 253 10.46 -12.61 -15.57
C SER A 253 10.29 -13.02 -17.04
N THR A 254 9.74 -14.21 -17.22
CA THR A 254 9.38 -14.82 -18.50
C THR A 254 8.02 -15.49 -18.38
N ALA A 255 7.47 -15.98 -19.50
CA ALA A 255 6.20 -16.71 -19.52
C ALA A 255 6.16 -17.94 -18.60
N THR A 256 7.31 -18.50 -18.20
CA THR A 256 7.39 -19.69 -17.32
C THR A 256 8.08 -19.42 -15.99
N VAL A 257 8.68 -18.25 -15.82
CA VAL A 257 9.40 -17.86 -14.60
C VAL A 257 8.94 -16.46 -14.22
N ASN A 258 8.06 -16.37 -13.24
CA ASN A 258 7.55 -15.10 -12.71
C ASN A 258 7.40 -15.16 -11.17
N LEU A 259 7.19 -13.99 -10.60
CA LEU A 259 7.14 -13.69 -9.17
C LEU A 259 6.05 -14.46 -8.41
N ASP A 260 4.90 -14.70 -9.04
CA ASP A 260 3.74 -15.31 -8.37
C ASP A 260 3.74 -16.83 -8.55
N ASP A 261 3.93 -17.32 -9.77
CA ASP A 261 3.90 -18.76 -10.08
C ASP A 261 5.19 -19.49 -9.67
N THR A 262 6.33 -18.82 -9.77
CA THR A 262 7.65 -19.42 -9.54
C THR A 262 8.53 -18.59 -8.61
N PRO A 263 8.02 -18.20 -7.43
CA PRO A 263 8.60 -17.21 -6.52
C PRO A 263 10.03 -17.50 -6.06
N LEU A 264 10.46 -18.76 -6.14
CA LEU A 264 11.80 -19.24 -5.76
C LEU A 264 12.82 -19.23 -6.92
N GLN A 265 12.37 -19.07 -8.16
CA GLN A 265 13.20 -19.11 -9.37
C GLN A 265 13.76 -17.73 -9.76
N SER A 266 13.66 -16.75 -8.87
CA SER A 266 14.19 -15.40 -9.03
C SER A 266 15.66 -15.34 -9.44
N GLU A 267 15.96 -14.46 -10.40
CA GLU A 267 17.31 -14.03 -10.74
C GLU A 267 17.71 -12.69 -10.12
N GLY A 268 16.78 -11.93 -9.54
CA GLY A 268 17.06 -10.70 -8.80
C GLY A 268 17.51 -10.92 -7.37
N VAL A 269 17.45 -9.88 -6.54
CA VAL A 269 18.11 -9.89 -5.22
C VAL A 269 17.19 -10.40 -4.12
N PHE A 270 15.91 -10.04 -4.19
CA PHE A 270 14.91 -10.27 -3.16
C PHE A 270 13.82 -11.20 -3.68
N TYR A 271 13.64 -12.33 -3.00
CA TYR A 271 12.60 -13.30 -3.35
C TYR A 271 12.10 -14.06 -2.11
N ARG A 272 11.12 -14.94 -2.29
CA ARG A 272 10.54 -15.77 -1.21
C ARG A 272 11.63 -16.50 -0.44
N ASN A 273 11.74 -16.25 0.86
CA ASN A 273 12.75 -16.84 1.76
C ASN A 273 14.21 -16.69 1.27
N SER A 274 14.50 -15.64 0.50
CA SER A 274 15.84 -15.40 -0.06
C SER A 274 16.93 -15.30 1.01
N PRO A 275 18.04 -16.06 0.90
CA PRO A 275 19.20 -15.97 1.78
C PRO A 275 20.35 -15.16 1.15
N THR A 276 20.06 -14.24 0.24
CA THR A 276 21.03 -13.52 -0.60
C THR A 276 22.05 -12.75 0.25
N ARG A 277 23.33 -12.83 -0.12
CA ARG A 277 24.42 -12.04 0.48
C ARG A 277 25.04 -11.13 -0.58
N PHE A 278 25.75 -10.07 -0.17
CA PHE A 278 26.43 -9.19 -1.13
C PHE A 278 27.38 -9.94 -2.07
N ARG A 279 28.09 -10.96 -1.57
CA ARG A 279 28.99 -11.80 -2.40
C ARG A 279 28.26 -12.61 -3.48
N ASP A 280 26.94 -12.79 -3.37
CA ASP A 280 26.13 -13.55 -4.31
C ASP A 280 25.64 -12.64 -5.46
N ILE A 281 25.90 -11.33 -5.39
CA ILE A 281 25.60 -10.33 -6.42
C ILE A 281 26.84 -10.17 -7.31
N LEU A 282 26.95 -11.05 -8.30
CA LEU A 282 28.11 -11.16 -9.18
C LEU A 282 28.16 -10.07 -10.27
N ASP A 283 27.03 -9.42 -10.55
CA ASP A 283 26.92 -8.38 -11.58
C ASP A 283 27.41 -7.01 -11.09
N GLY A 284 27.71 -6.94 -9.78
CA GLY A 284 28.25 -5.78 -9.09
C GLY A 284 27.17 -5.02 -8.34
N LEU A 285 27.47 -4.64 -7.10
CA LEU A 285 26.52 -3.94 -6.23
C LEU A 285 26.04 -2.60 -6.83
N SER A 286 26.90 -1.92 -7.59
CA SER A 286 26.60 -0.64 -8.24
C SER A 286 25.87 -0.77 -9.57
N ASN A 287 25.55 -1.99 -10.01
CA ASN A 287 24.90 -2.29 -11.29
C ASN A 287 23.64 -3.15 -11.12
N THR A 288 23.30 -3.56 -9.90
CA THR A 288 22.10 -4.35 -9.61
C THR A 288 21.08 -3.52 -8.84
N LEU A 289 19.84 -3.45 -9.33
CA LEU A 289 18.73 -2.79 -8.65
C LEU A 289 18.44 -3.48 -7.31
N ALA A 290 18.21 -2.68 -6.27
CA ALA A 290 17.76 -3.17 -4.97
C ALA A 290 16.29 -2.82 -4.73
N LEU A 291 15.97 -1.52 -4.79
CA LEU A 291 14.64 -0.98 -4.54
C LEU A 291 14.24 -0.02 -5.66
N GLY A 292 12.95 0.07 -5.96
CA GLY A 292 12.39 1.01 -6.94
C GLY A 292 11.08 1.64 -6.46
N GLU A 293 10.72 2.79 -7.05
CA GLU A 293 9.46 3.47 -6.74
C GLU A 293 8.26 2.79 -7.39
N ARG A 294 7.20 2.57 -6.60
CA ARG A 294 5.91 2.11 -7.07
C ARG A 294 4.76 2.78 -6.36
N THR A 295 4.03 3.59 -7.09
CA THR A 295 2.84 4.32 -6.67
C THR A 295 1.69 3.33 -6.60
N ASN A 296 0.88 3.39 -5.54
CA ASN A 296 -0.41 2.70 -5.54
C ASN A 296 -1.39 3.35 -6.54
N GLY A 297 -2.57 2.74 -6.70
CA GLY A 297 -3.62 3.27 -7.57
C GLY A 297 -3.64 2.61 -8.95
N PRO A 298 -4.41 3.16 -9.91
CA PRO A 298 -4.73 2.46 -11.15
C PRO A 298 -3.50 2.12 -11.98
N LEU A 299 -3.47 0.90 -12.52
CA LEU A 299 -2.45 0.49 -13.48
C LEU A 299 -2.65 1.28 -14.78
N PRO A 300 -1.56 1.75 -15.43
CA PRO A 300 -1.63 2.48 -16.69
C PRO A 300 -1.87 1.51 -17.86
N MET A 301 -3.05 0.91 -17.95
CA MET A 301 -3.36 -0.16 -18.90
C MET A 301 -4.54 0.15 -19.82
N SER A 302 -4.54 -0.47 -21.00
CA SER A 302 -5.67 -0.61 -21.90
C SER A 302 -6.50 -1.88 -21.66
N ASN A 303 -6.00 -2.83 -20.85
CA ASN A 303 -6.63 -4.11 -20.50
C ASN A 303 -6.23 -4.53 -19.05
N PRO A 304 -6.95 -5.42 -18.34
CA PRO A 304 -6.56 -5.88 -16.99
C PRO A 304 -5.20 -6.58 -16.97
N SER A 305 -4.51 -6.53 -15.83
CA SER A 305 -3.24 -7.23 -15.56
C SER A 305 -3.36 -8.74 -15.75
N THR A 306 -2.22 -9.43 -15.87
CA THR A 306 -2.18 -10.89 -16.05
C THR A 306 -2.82 -11.63 -14.84
N GLY A 307 -2.88 -10.97 -13.68
CA GLY A 307 -3.57 -11.42 -12.46
C GLY A 307 -4.96 -10.80 -12.23
N GLY A 308 -5.50 -9.99 -13.14
CA GLY A 308 -6.83 -9.37 -13.01
C GLY A 308 -6.91 -8.16 -12.05
N HIS A 309 -5.79 -7.77 -11.44
CA HIS A 309 -5.65 -6.50 -10.73
C HIS A 309 -5.81 -5.31 -11.66
N MET A 310 -6.45 -4.25 -11.13
CA MET A 310 -6.63 -2.97 -11.81
C MET A 310 -5.80 -1.86 -11.16
N ASN A 311 -5.14 -2.15 -10.03
CA ASN A 311 -4.35 -1.21 -9.25
C ASN A 311 -3.04 -1.84 -8.81
N PHE A 312 -2.02 -1.02 -8.60
CA PHE A 312 -0.86 -1.41 -7.80
C PHE A 312 -1.27 -1.58 -6.33
N GLU A 313 -0.75 -2.62 -5.70
CA GLU A 313 -1.10 -3.07 -4.33
C GLU A 313 0.13 -3.08 -3.42
N THR A 314 0.87 -1.97 -3.42
CA THR A 314 2.17 -1.90 -2.75
C THR A 314 2.02 -1.67 -1.26
N ALA A 315 2.59 -2.57 -0.46
CA ALA A 315 2.70 -2.45 0.98
C ALA A 315 4.18 -2.60 1.41
N TRP A 316 4.53 -2.09 2.60
CA TRP A 316 5.90 -2.22 3.11
C TRP A 316 6.07 -3.44 4.04
N SER A 317 5.00 -3.87 4.69
CA SER A 317 5.09 -4.73 5.87
C SER A 317 5.04 -6.23 5.56
N ALA A 318 4.25 -6.63 4.56
CA ALA A 318 4.02 -8.04 4.27
C ALA A 318 3.57 -8.34 2.84
N ALA A 319 3.86 -9.56 2.40
CA ALA A 319 3.23 -10.25 1.27
C ALA A 319 2.49 -11.47 1.84
N VAL A 320 1.21 -11.63 1.50
CA VAL A 320 0.31 -12.58 2.15
C VAL A 320 -0.51 -13.33 1.12
N ARG A 321 -1.24 -14.36 1.55
CA ARG A 321 -2.05 -15.18 0.65
C ARG A 321 -3.02 -14.37 -0.23
N ASP A 322 -3.29 -14.85 -1.44
CA ASP A 322 -4.55 -14.51 -2.11
C ASP A 322 -5.73 -15.24 -1.43
N ILE A 323 -6.90 -14.60 -1.36
CA ILE A 323 -8.09 -15.20 -0.73
C ILE A 323 -8.77 -16.18 -1.66
N ASP A 324 -8.67 -15.96 -2.97
CA ASP A 324 -9.22 -16.83 -4.00
C ASP A 324 -8.22 -17.94 -4.42
N ASP A 325 -6.92 -17.73 -4.18
CA ASP A 325 -5.86 -18.73 -4.33
C ASP A 325 -4.88 -18.72 -3.14
N LEU A 326 -5.10 -19.62 -2.18
CA LEU A 326 -4.28 -19.69 -0.97
C LEU A 326 -2.82 -20.07 -1.24
N GLY A 327 -2.49 -20.65 -2.40
CA GLY A 327 -1.10 -20.99 -2.75
C GLY A 327 -0.29 -19.81 -3.31
N ASP A 328 -0.98 -18.75 -3.71
CA ASP A 328 -0.36 -17.49 -4.11
C ASP A 328 0.00 -16.67 -2.86
N ASP A 329 1.25 -16.21 -2.77
CA ASP A 329 1.75 -15.42 -1.64
C ASP A 329 1.63 -13.90 -1.88
N HIS A 330 1.02 -13.48 -3.00
CA HIS A 330 0.86 -12.08 -3.41
C HIS A 330 2.19 -11.31 -3.32
N GLY A 331 3.24 -11.94 -3.85
CA GLY A 331 4.63 -11.49 -3.65
C GLY A 331 4.88 -10.08 -4.21
N HIS A 332 4.11 -9.70 -5.23
CA HIS A 332 4.15 -8.37 -5.83
C HIS A 332 3.71 -7.26 -4.91
N MET A 333 3.10 -7.51 -3.74
CA MET A 333 2.84 -6.43 -2.76
C MET A 333 4.12 -5.69 -2.35
N VAL A 334 5.24 -6.42 -2.30
CA VAL A 334 6.50 -5.89 -1.75
C VAL A 334 7.66 -6.00 -2.72
N LEU A 335 7.49 -6.77 -3.80
CA LEU A 335 8.50 -7.02 -4.82
C LEU A 335 8.05 -6.52 -6.20
N PHE A 336 9.01 -6.27 -7.08
CA PHE A 336 8.77 -5.93 -8.49
C PHE A 336 9.60 -6.79 -9.43
N GLU A 337 9.12 -6.93 -10.65
CA GLU A 337 9.81 -7.55 -11.78
C GLU A 337 10.35 -6.50 -12.76
N THR A 338 11.38 -6.86 -13.52
CA THR A 338 11.95 -5.97 -14.55
C THR A 338 11.42 -6.21 -15.96
N GLN A 339 10.44 -7.10 -16.15
CA GLN A 339 9.84 -7.36 -17.47
C GLN A 339 9.27 -6.10 -18.12
N TYR A 340 8.75 -5.16 -17.32
CA TYR A 340 8.19 -3.90 -17.82
C TYR A 340 9.05 -2.73 -17.36
N ARG A 341 9.36 -1.82 -18.28
CA ARG A 341 10.11 -0.61 -17.97
C ARG A 341 9.36 0.24 -16.94
N PRO A 342 10.06 1.13 -16.21
CA PRO A 342 9.41 1.97 -15.23
C PRO A 342 8.38 2.90 -15.90
N ASN A 343 7.14 2.93 -15.39
CA ASN A 343 6.00 3.64 -15.99
C ASN A 343 5.59 3.15 -17.40
N GLU A 344 5.90 1.90 -17.76
CA GLU A 344 5.45 1.35 -19.03
C GLU A 344 3.92 1.29 -19.10
N ILE A 345 3.38 1.79 -20.21
CA ILE A 345 1.95 1.66 -20.53
C ILE A 345 1.70 0.20 -20.89
N ASP A 346 0.54 -0.32 -20.48
CA ASP A 346 0.18 -1.74 -20.61
C ASP A 346 1.12 -2.69 -19.85
N GLY A 347 1.82 -2.15 -18.85
CA GLY A 347 2.57 -2.94 -17.87
C GLY A 347 1.68 -3.67 -16.88
N ASP A 348 2.28 -4.57 -16.10
CA ASP A 348 1.61 -5.38 -15.09
C ASP A 348 1.74 -4.77 -13.68
N ASP A 349 0.96 -5.26 -12.72
CA ASP A 349 1.02 -4.86 -11.30
C ASP A 349 2.34 -5.24 -10.60
N LYS A 350 3.11 -6.12 -11.23
CA LYS A 350 4.49 -6.50 -10.85
C LYS A 350 5.52 -5.49 -11.32
N GLY A 351 5.18 -4.57 -12.20
CA GLY A 351 6.06 -3.50 -12.68
C GLY A 351 6.22 -2.36 -11.68
N LEU A 352 6.91 -1.30 -12.09
CA LEU A 352 7.11 -0.10 -11.28
C LEU A 352 6.42 1.12 -11.89
N SER A 353 6.01 2.04 -11.01
CA SER A 353 5.30 3.27 -11.38
C SER A 353 5.68 4.41 -10.45
N ALA A 354 6.27 5.48 -10.97
CA ALA A 354 6.62 6.67 -10.23
C ALA A 354 5.78 7.86 -10.70
N PRO A 355 5.37 8.76 -9.79
CA PRO A 355 4.56 9.95 -10.13
C PRO A 355 5.41 11.05 -10.82
N HIS A 356 6.67 10.76 -11.12
CA HIS A 356 7.63 11.68 -11.70
C HIS A 356 7.61 11.60 -13.23
N VAL A 357 7.67 12.74 -13.90
CA VAL A 357 7.60 12.80 -15.36
C VAL A 357 8.78 12.08 -16.01
N GLY A 358 8.50 10.94 -16.64
CA GLY A 358 9.42 10.20 -17.50
C GLY A 358 10.57 9.48 -16.80
N LEU A 359 10.52 9.35 -15.47
CA LEU A 359 11.57 8.70 -14.69
C LEU A 359 11.00 8.03 -13.44
N CYS A 360 11.78 7.10 -12.90
CA CYS A 360 11.55 6.45 -11.61
C CYS A 360 12.88 6.40 -10.84
N GLN A 361 12.85 6.61 -9.53
CA GLN A 361 14.05 6.51 -8.69
C GLN A 361 14.28 5.07 -8.24
N PHE A 362 15.55 4.69 -8.21
CA PHE A 362 15.99 3.36 -7.80
C PHE A 362 17.15 3.46 -6.83
N ALA A 363 17.14 2.62 -5.80
CA ALA A 363 18.35 2.31 -5.04
C ALA A 363 19.03 1.09 -5.66
N LEU A 364 20.35 1.16 -5.79
CA LEU A 364 21.20 0.04 -6.18
C LEU A 364 21.69 -0.73 -4.95
N CYS A 365 22.22 -1.92 -5.17
CA CYS A 365 22.71 -2.78 -4.08
C CYS A 365 23.91 -2.20 -3.32
N ASP A 366 24.65 -1.24 -3.90
CA ASP A 366 25.70 -0.47 -3.22
C ASP A 366 25.14 0.69 -2.36
N GLY A 367 23.83 0.89 -2.39
CA GLY A 367 23.11 1.94 -1.68
C GLY A 367 23.14 3.30 -2.38
N SER A 368 23.72 3.42 -3.57
CA SER A 368 23.55 4.63 -4.40
C SER A 368 22.11 4.71 -4.93
N VAL A 369 21.64 5.93 -5.23
CA VAL A 369 20.30 6.16 -5.78
C VAL A 369 20.43 6.83 -7.14
N ARG A 370 19.73 6.30 -8.14
CA ARG A 370 19.74 6.80 -9.51
C ARG A 370 18.32 6.96 -10.04
N ALA A 371 18.12 7.98 -10.86
CA ALA A 371 16.89 8.15 -11.62
C ALA A 371 17.05 7.41 -12.95
N ILE A 372 16.16 6.46 -13.23
CA ILE A 372 16.14 5.71 -14.48
C ILE A 372 14.97 6.22 -15.32
N SER A 373 15.24 6.45 -16.61
CA SER A 373 14.25 6.91 -17.58
C SER A 373 13.22 5.82 -17.86
N SER A 374 11.96 6.21 -18.04
CA SER A 374 10.90 5.33 -18.55
C SER A 374 11.15 4.84 -19.98
N GLN A 375 12.12 5.44 -20.68
CA GLN A 375 12.53 5.07 -22.03
C GLN A 375 13.84 4.25 -22.06
N ILE A 376 14.30 3.75 -20.92
CA ILE A 376 15.44 2.83 -20.87
C ILE A 376 15.22 1.64 -21.82
N ASP A 377 16.30 1.12 -22.40
CA ASP A 377 16.26 -0.11 -23.17
C ASP A 377 15.80 -1.27 -22.28
N GLU A 378 14.92 -2.14 -22.80
CA GLU A 378 14.29 -3.21 -22.02
C GLU A 378 15.29 -4.31 -21.65
N GLU A 379 16.23 -4.66 -22.54
CA GLU A 379 17.27 -5.64 -22.24
C GLU A 379 18.23 -5.10 -21.17
N LEU A 380 18.59 -3.83 -21.28
CA LEU A 380 19.40 -3.14 -20.27
C LEU A 380 18.69 -3.10 -18.91
N TYR A 381 17.41 -2.76 -18.87
CA TYR A 381 16.63 -2.71 -17.63
C TYR A 381 16.50 -4.10 -16.97
N ASN A 382 16.30 -5.15 -17.78
CA ASN A 382 16.31 -6.52 -17.29
C ASN A 382 17.69 -6.93 -16.76
N ALA A 383 18.78 -6.58 -17.43
CA ALA A 383 20.13 -6.83 -16.95
C ALA A 383 20.41 -6.14 -15.59
N LEU A 384 19.87 -4.94 -15.36
CA LEU A 384 19.94 -4.27 -14.05
C LEU A 384 19.17 -5.02 -12.96
N GLY A 385 18.17 -5.82 -13.34
CA GLY A 385 17.36 -6.63 -12.45
C GLY A 385 18.05 -7.90 -11.93
N THR A 386 19.10 -8.38 -12.59
CA THR A 386 19.75 -9.66 -12.24
C THR A 386 20.83 -9.47 -11.16
N ARG A 387 21.01 -10.50 -10.32
CA ARG A 387 22.13 -10.58 -9.35
C ARG A 387 23.33 -11.36 -9.89
N LYS A 388 23.15 -12.15 -10.94
CA LYS A 388 24.14 -13.13 -11.45
C LYS A 388 24.08 -13.37 -12.96
N GLY A 389 23.50 -12.47 -13.75
CA GLY A 389 23.39 -12.60 -15.21
C GLY A 389 24.73 -12.40 -15.94
N LYS A 390 25.68 -11.71 -15.30
CA LYS A 390 27.04 -11.37 -15.76
C LYS A 390 27.08 -10.49 -17.01
N GLU A 391 26.03 -9.71 -17.22
CA GLU A 391 25.98 -8.75 -18.31
C GLU A 391 26.97 -7.61 -18.06
N VAL A 392 27.62 -7.13 -19.14
CA VAL A 392 28.42 -5.90 -19.07
C VAL A 392 27.48 -4.74 -19.33
N ILE A 393 27.20 -3.97 -18.28
CA ILE A 393 26.27 -2.84 -18.32
C ILE A 393 27.09 -1.56 -18.53
N GLU A 394 26.84 -0.84 -19.63
CA GLU A 394 27.40 0.51 -19.87
C GLU A 394 26.75 1.54 -18.91
N GLU A 395 27.24 2.79 -18.84
CA GLU A 395 26.60 3.81 -18.01
C GLU A 395 25.12 4.04 -18.43
N PHE A 396 24.22 4.09 -17.44
CA PHE A 396 22.76 4.18 -17.61
C PHE A 396 22.13 5.25 -16.72
#